data_AF-A0A094KVZ7-F1
#
_entry.id   AF-A0A094KVZ7-F1
#
_cell.length_a   1.000
_cell.length_b   1.000
_cell.length_c   1.000
_cell.angle_alpha   90.00
_cell.angle_beta   90.00
_cell.angle_gamma   90.00
#
_symmetry.space_group_name_H-M   'P 1'
#
loop_
_entity.id
_entity.type
_entity.pdbx_description
1 polymer ?
#
loop_
_entity_poly.entity_id
_entity_poly.type
_entity_poly.pdbx_seq_one_letter_code
_entity_poly.pdbx_strand_id
1 'polypeptide(L)'
;ALHEGHVVSAQELTALLQPVFTQNSRNLILFLQDKLSIDDFTYLSASYGNKNPFQNEFLQSSPSSLVLPAVDCKATSYLLSFLQESGDWKLINITNLDVSQLELNTSKPNLLVVQLKPLVSGLNEISTLEAIAENDKIIGRLTMDLQEQGINFSVIYTAVRPSRISRRTGEVWELRRQLMATEEEDSLSYPPLNVTTGNDTCILFYVRNFSLKANNSVFIDLTNMTFVTQNVDISSSECSDINTTLSLKYTKPVNGISSLEIR
;
A
#
# COMPACT_ATOMS: atom_id res chain seq x y z
N ALA A 1 -4.36 8.42 12.25
CA ALA A 1 -3.22 7.77 11.58
C ALA A 1 -2.55 8.83 10.71
N LEU A 2 -1.30 9.22 11.03
CA LEU A 2 -0.61 10.36 10.39
C LEU A 2 0.32 9.95 9.23
N HIS A 3 0.42 8.64 8.92
CA HIS A 3 1.45 8.09 8.02
C HIS A 3 0.89 7.31 6.83
N GLU A 4 -0.43 7.34 6.58
CA GLU A 4 -0.99 6.69 5.38
C GLU A 4 -0.57 7.46 4.12
N GLY A 5 0.06 6.77 3.17
CA GLY A 5 0.54 7.33 1.90
C GLY A 5 1.88 8.08 1.97
N HIS A 6 2.52 8.18 3.14
CA HIS A 6 3.86 8.76 3.30
C HIS A 6 4.91 7.64 3.34
N VAL A 7 5.98 7.78 2.56
CA VAL A 7 7.13 6.88 2.62
C VAL A 7 8.11 7.44 3.65
N VAL A 8 8.28 6.71 4.76
CA VAL A 8 9.18 7.12 5.85
C VAL A 8 10.63 7.09 5.37
N SER A 9 11.30 8.24 5.44
CA SER A 9 12.72 8.39 5.14
C SER A 9 13.62 7.85 6.26
N ALA A 10 14.93 7.76 6.00
CA ALA A 10 15.89 7.28 7.00
C ALA A 10 15.93 8.17 8.26
N GLN A 11 15.90 9.49 8.09
CA GLN A 11 15.92 10.44 9.21
C GLN A 11 14.64 10.34 10.05
N GLU A 12 13.49 10.22 9.39
CA GLU A 12 12.21 10.04 10.07
C GLU A 12 12.14 8.70 10.80
N LEU A 13 12.64 7.62 10.19
CA LEU A 13 12.74 6.31 10.82
C LEU A 13 13.58 6.37 12.10
N THR A 14 14.73 7.04 12.07
CA THR A 14 15.58 7.27 13.24
C THR A 14 14.82 8.02 14.34
N ALA A 15 14.08 9.07 14.00
CA ALA A 15 13.29 9.83 14.98
C ALA A 15 12.16 8.99 15.58
N LEU A 16 11.48 8.17 14.77
CA LEU A 16 10.40 7.28 15.19
C LEU A 16 10.89 6.13 16.08
N LEU A 17 12.14 5.69 15.91
CA LEU A 17 12.76 4.64 16.72
C LEU A 17 13.38 5.15 18.02
N GLN A 18 13.56 6.46 18.20
CA GLN A 18 14.10 7.03 19.45
C GLN A 18 13.45 6.49 20.73
N PRO A 19 12.11 6.35 20.81
CA PRO A 19 11.45 5.82 22.00
C PRO A 19 11.93 4.41 22.39
N VAL A 20 12.29 3.57 21.43
CA VAL A 20 12.78 2.18 21.66
C VAL A 20 14.06 2.18 22.50
N PHE A 21 14.90 3.22 22.37
CA PHE A 21 16.15 3.34 23.13
C PHE A 21 15.96 3.99 24.50
N THR A 22 14.85 4.70 24.70
CA THR A 22 14.51 5.35 25.98
C THR A 22 13.65 4.48 26.88
N GLN A 23 12.99 3.47 26.32
CA GLN A 23 12.21 2.50 27.06
C GLN A 23 13.15 1.60 27.88
N ASN A 24 12.71 1.23 29.08
CA ASN A 24 13.49 0.43 30.05
C ASN A 24 13.80 -1.01 29.58
N SER A 25 13.46 -1.39 28.34
CA SER A 25 13.78 -2.69 27.76
C SER A 25 15.26 -2.75 27.40
N ARG A 26 16.02 -3.53 28.18
CA ARG A 26 17.45 -3.78 27.90
C ARG A 26 17.66 -4.64 26.66
N ASN A 27 16.63 -5.27 26.11
CA ASN A 27 16.77 -6.22 25.01
C ASN A 27 15.94 -5.77 23.81
N LEU A 28 16.58 -5.73 22.65
CA LEU A 28 15.95 -5.41 21.37
C LEU A 28 16.07 -6.62 20.45
N ILE A 29 14.96 -7.05 19.87
CA ILE A 29 14.91 -8.16 18.91
C ILE A 29 14.57 -7.59 17.53
N LEU A 30 15.44 -7.82 16.56
CA LEU A 30 15.22 -7.50 15.16
C LEU A 30 14.92 -8.80 14.39
N PHE A 31 13.67 -9.01 14.03
CA PHE A 31 13.27 -10.04 13.08
C PHE A 31 13.39 -9.49 11.66
N LEU A 32 14.27 -10.09 10.87
CA LEU A 32 14.59 -9.62 9.52
C LEU A 32 14.18 -10.65 8.46
N GLN A 33 13.24 -10.27 7.60
CA GLN A 33 12.87 -11.02 6.41
C GLN A 33 13.64 -10.54 5.17
N ASP A 34 13.66 -11.35 4.13
CA ASP A 34 14.22 -10.94 2.84
C ASP A 34 13.29 -9.96 2.11
N LYS A 35 11.97 -10.12 2.25
CA LYS A 35 10.92 -9.29 1.66
C LYS A 35 9.74 -9.13 2.62
N LEU A 36 9.11 -7.97 2.63
CA LEU A 36 7.87 -7.74 3.40
C LEU A 36 7.07 -6.58 2.80
N SER A 37 5.73 -6.70 2.75
CA SER A 37 4.80 -5.59 2.54
C SER A 37 3.62 -5.72 3.49
N ILE A 38 3.02 -4.59 3.87
CA ILE A 38 1.75 -4.59 4.60
C ILE A 38 0.63 -5.28 3.80
N ASP A 39 0.68 -5.16 2.47
CA ASP A 39 -0.28 -5.78 1.56
C ASP A 39 -0.21 -7.32 1.60
N ASP A 40 0.95 -7.88 1.95
CA ASP A 40 1.10 -9.33 2.04
C ASP A 40 0.29 -9.88 3.21
N PHE A 41 0.17 -9.15 4.32
CA PHE A 41 -0.69 -9.56 5.44
C PHE A 41 -2.16 -9.61 5.01
N THR A 42 -2.63 -8.56 4.30
CA THR A 42 -4.01 -8.53 3.80
C THR A 42 -4.25 -9.62 2.77
N TYR A 43 -3.39 -9.73 1.76
CA TYR A 43 -3.54 -10.71 0.69
C TYR A 43 -3.48 -12.16 1.20
N LEU A 44 -2.54 -12.48 2.10
CA LEU A 44 -2.33 -13.85 2.58
C LEU A 44 -3.29 -14.25 3.70
N SER A 45 -3.83 -13.28 4.44
CA SER A 45 -4.92 -13.54 5.39
C SER A 45 -6.22 -13.97 4.70
N ALA A 46 -6.48 -13.47 3.48
CA ALA A 46 -7.71 -13.73 2.75
C ALA A 46 -7.67 -14.99 1.87
N SER A 47 -6.48 -15.42 1.45
CA SER A 47 -6.29 -16.47 0.43
C SER A 47 -6.22 -17.90 0.99
N TYR A 48 -6.11 -18.10 2.31
CA TYR A 48 -5.84 -19.42 2.89
C TYR A 48 -6.97 -20.00 3.78
N GLY A 49 -8.20 -20.09 3.26
CA GLY A 49 -9.27 -20.86 3.90
C GLY A 49 -9.40 -20.61 5.42
N ASN A 50 -9.59 -21.68 6.21
CA ASN A 50 -9.75 -21.58 7.66
C ASN A 50 -8.42 -21.61 8.45
N LYS A 51 -7.27 -21.41 7.78
CA LYS A 51 -5.94 -21.46 8.42
C LYS A 51 -5.28 -20.09 8.25
N ASN A 52 -5.12 -19.34 9.34
CA ASN A 52 -4.35 -18.11 9.30
C ASN A 52 -2.84 -18.45 9.37
N PRO A 53 -2.00 -18.04 8.39
CA PRO A 53 -0.55 -18.22 8.47
C PRO A 53 0.10 -17.37 9.56
N PHE A 54 -0.58 -16.32 10.03
CA PHE A 54 -0.16 -15.46 11.13
C PHE A 54 -0.93 -15.87 12.40
N GLN A 55 -0.41 -16.85 13.14
CA GLN A 55 -1.03 -17.36 14.36
C GLN A 55 -0.67 -16.50 15.58
N ASN A 56 0.49 -15.83 15.55
CA ASN A 56 0.89 -14.98 16.67
C ASN A 56 0.27 -13.59 16.56
N GLU A 57 -0.73 -13.33 17.39
CA GLU A 57 -1.31 -11.99 17.58
C GLU A 57 -0.42 -11.08 18.45
N PHE A 58 0.83 -11.45 18.72
CA PHE A 58 1.74 -10.71 19.60
C PHE A 58 1.93 -9.23 19.19
N LEU A 59 1.94 -8.96 17.88
CA LEU A 59 2.03 -7.59 17.36
C LEU A 59 0.75 -6.76 17.65
N GLN A 60 -0.40 -7.42 17.80
CA GLN A 60 -1.68 -6.79 18.10
C GLN A 60 -1.94 -6.62 19.60
N SER A 61 -1.40 -7.51 20.44
CA SER A 61 -1.59 -7.47 21.89
C SER A 61 -0.55 -6.62 22.63
N SER A 62 0.49 -6.13 21.94
CA SER A 62 1.49 -5.24 22.53
C SER A 62 0.87 -3.91 22.99
N PRO A 63 1.10 -3.47 24.25
CA PRO A 63 0.57 -2.20 24.77
C PRO A 63 1.15 -0.96 24.08
N SER A 64 2.26 -1.12 23.34
CA SER A 64 2.84 -0.09 22.48
C SER A 64 3.25 -0.72 21.15
N SER A 65 2.43 -0.51 20.12
CA SER A 65 2.68 -1.00 18.76
C SER A 65 2.81 0.18 17.79
N LEU A 66 3.93 0.26 17.08
CA LEU A 66 4.16 1.21 15.99
C LEU A 66 4.21 0.43 14.68
N VAL A 67 3.24 0.67 13.80
CA VAL A 67 3.21 0.08 12.46
C VAL A 67 3.49 1.16 11.44
N LEU A 68 4.54 0.97 10.65
CA LEU A 68 4.92 1.87 9.56
C LEU A 68 4.50 1.23 8.23
N PRO A 69 3.47 1.76 7.55
CA PRO A 69 2.93 1.11 6.34
C PRO A 69 3.90 1.18 5.15
N ALA A 70 4.77 2.20 5.08
CA ALA A 70 5.76 2.35 4.03
C ALA A 70 7.06 2.98 4.56
N VAL A 71 8.19 2.33 4.29
CA VAL A 71 9.54 2.79 4.66
C VAL A 71 10.42 2.70 3.42
N ASP A 72 11.25 3.72 3.17
CA ASP A 72 12.20 3.72 2.07
C ASP A 72 13.13 2.50 2.19
N CYS A 73 13.31 1.74 1.10
CA CYS A 73 14.20 0.57 1.06
C CYS A 73 15.66 0.92 1.39
N LYS A 74 16.10 2.14 1.10
CA LYS A 74 17.40 2.63 1.55
C LYS A 74 17.42 2.79 3.07
N ALA A 75 16.36 3.31 3.67
CA ALA A 75 16.26 3.45 5.12
C ALA A 75 16.32 2.09 5.83
N THR A 76 15.61 1.06 5.33
CA THR A 76 15.69 -0.30 5.90
C THR A 76 17.08 -0.90 5.79
N SER A 77 17.82 -0.62 4.70
CA SER A 77 19.20 -1.10 4.54
C SER A 77 20.18 -0.55 5.59
N TYR A 78 19.94 0.67 6.08
CA TYR A 78 20.76 1.31 7.12
C TYR A 78 20.29 1.01 8.55
N LEU A 79 19.16 0.32 8.72
CA LEU A 79 18.55 0.11 10.03
C LEU A 79 19.47 -0.67 10.97
N LEU A 80 20.05 -1.80 10.51
CA LEU A 80 20.89 -2.62 11.37
C LEU A 80 22.14 -1.86 11.85
N SER A 81 22.82 -1.14 10.96
CA SER A 81 23.96 -0.30 11.34
C SER A 81 23.55 0.80 12.31
N PHE A 82 22.41 1.45 12.07
CA PHE A 82 21.88 2.47 12.96
C PHE A 82 21.58 1.91 14.37
N LEU A 83 20.95 0.73 14.46
CA LEU A 83 20.68 0.06 15.74
C LEU A 83 21.99 -0.30 16.46
N GLN A 84 23.01 -0.75 15.73
CA GLN A 84 24.31 -1.10 16.32
C GLN A 84 25.05 0.13 16.86
N GLU A 85 24.97 1.26 16.16
CA GLU A 85 25.63 2.52 16.55
C GLU A 85 24.87 3.27 17.65
N SER A 86 23.56 3.05 17.80
CA SER A 86 22.73 3.80 18.73
C SER A 86 22.91 3.41 20.21
N GLY A 87 23.60 2.31 20.50
CA GLY A 87 23.81 1.85 21.88
C GLY A 87 24.97 0.86 22.03
N ASP A 88 25.43 0.65 23.27
CA ASP A 88 26.47 -0.34 23.62
C ASP A 88 25.86 -1.75 23.72
N TRP A 89 25.33 -2.25 22.59
CA TRP A 89 24.65 -3.54 22.52
C TRP A 89 25.64 -4.70 22.45
N LYS A 90 25.32 -5.81 23.14
CA LYS A 90 25.87 -7.12 22.78
C LYS A 90 25.08 -7.67 21.58
N LEU A 91 25.70 -7.70 20.41
CA LEU A 91 25.11 -8.27 19.20
C LEU A 91 25.06 -9.80 19.30
N ILE A 92 23.88 -10.38 19.07
CA ILE A 92 23.65 -11.83 19.04
C ILE A 92 22.92 -12.16 17.74
N ASN A 93 23.63 -12.79 16.80
CA ASN A 93 23.03 -13.27 15.55
C ASN A 93 22.48 -14.67 15.76
N ILE A 94 21.17 -14.84 15.57
CA ILE A 94 20.47 -16.11 15.72
C ILE A 94 20.21 -16.68 14.33
N THR A 95 21.03 -17.66 13.95
CA THR A 95 20.87 -18.40 12.68
C THR A 95 20.29 -19.79 12.89
N ASN A 96 20.47 -20.38 14.07
CA ASN A 96 19.92 -21.67 14.46
C ASN A 96 18.96 -21.42 15.62
N LEU A 97 17.70 -21.81 15.46
CA LEU A 97 16.53 -21.36 16.23
C LEU A 97 16.45 -21.91 17.66
N ASP A 98 17.57 -22.36 18.22
CA ASP A 98 17.64 -22.88 19.58
C ASP A 98 17.93 -21.76 20.58
N VAL A 99 16.84 -21.21 21.11
CA VAL A 99 16.79 -20.17 22.15
C VAL A 99 17.29 -20.68 23.50
N SER A 100 17.25 -22.00 23.70
CA SER A 100 17.67 -22.69 24.93
C SER A 100 19.15 -22.50 25.27
N GLN A 101 19.98 -22.04 24.33
CA GLN A 101 21.40 -21.73 24.54
C GLN A 101 21.69 -20.23 24.63
N LEU A 102 20.66 -19.36 24.59
CA LEU A 102 20.85 -17.92 24.58
C LEU A 102 21.14 -17.38 25.99
N GLU A 103 22.42 -17.35 26.38
CA GLU A 103 22.85 -16.65 27.59
C GLU A 103 22.82 -15.13 27.36
N LEU A 104 21.65 -14.54 27.60
CA LEU A 104 21.45 -13.11 27.61
C LEU A 104 22.10 -12.51 28.85
N ASN A 105 23.05 -11.60 28.64
CA ASN A 105 23.69 -10.92 29.74
C ASN A 105 22.69 -9.91 30.32
N THR A 106 22.33 -10.08 31.60
CA THR A 106 21.41 -9.16 32.30
C THR A 106 22.04 -7.80 32.63
N SER A 107 23.38 -7.70 32.54
CA SER A 107 24.14 -6.50 32.90
C SER A 107 24.30 -5.50 31.75
N LYS A 108 24.22 -5.94 30.49
CA LYS A 108 24.34 -5.08 29.29
C LYS A 108 23.13 -5.24 28.38
N PRO A 109 22.74 -4.21 27.61
CA PRO A 109 21.67 -4.36 26.65
C PRO A 109 22.07 -5.30 25.51
N ASN A 110 21.13 -6.08 25.00
CA ASN A 110 21.38 -7.08 23.95
C ASN A 110 20.58 -6.72 22.68
N LEU A 111 21.22 -6.83 21.52
CA LEU A 111 20.58 -6.73 20.21
C LEU A 111 20.57 -8.11 19.56
N LEU A 112 19.40 -8.74 19.52
CA LEU A 112 19.20 -10.06 18.93
C LEU A 112 18.77 -9.86 17.47
N VAL A 113 19.56 -10.33 16.52
CA VAL A 113 19.22 -10.29 15.09
C VAL A 113 18.82 -11.68 14.65
N VAL A 114 17.55 -11.84 14.30
CA VAL A 114 16.95 -13.11 13.89
C VAL A 114 16.68 -13.04 12.39
N GLN A 115 17.49 -13.75 11.62
CA GLN A 115 17.29 -13.86 10.18
C GLN A 115 16.23 -14.93 9.92
N LEU A 116 15.07 -14.50 9.43
CA LEU A 116 13.97 -15.40 9.08
C LEU A 116 14.23 -16.08 7.73
N LYS A 117 13.53 -17.19 7.48
CA LYS A 117 13.68 -17.92 6.21
C LYS A 117 13.22 -17.03 5.05
N PRO A 118 13.99 -16.98 3.95
CA PRO A 118 13.61 -16.19 2.77
C PRO A 118 12.29 -16.66 2.16
N LEU A 119 11.51 -15.71 1.67
CA LEU A 119 10.28 -15.95 0.91
C LEU A 119 10.63 -16.33 -0.53
N VAL A 120 10.31 -17.56 -0.93
CA VAL A 120 10.56 -18.06 -2.30
C VAL A 120 9.50 -17.47 -3.24
N SER A 121 9.84 -16.36 -3.91
CA SER A 121 9.00 -15.82 -4.99
C SER A 121 9.18 -16.65 -6.26
N GLY A 122 8.14 -17.38 -6.70
CA GLY A 122 8.04 -17.76 -8.12
C GLY A 122 7.54 -19.15 -8.51
N LEU A 123 7.10 -20.04 -7.60
CA LEU A 123 6.67 -21.39 -8.01
C LEU A 123 5.33 -21.87 -7.44
N ASN A 124 4.91 -21.42 -6.26
CA ASN A 124 3.60 -21.76 -5.69
C ASN A 124 3.22 -20.81 -4.54
N GLU A 125 2.02 -20.23 -4.54
CA GLU A 125 1.50 -19.42 -3.41
C GLU A 125 1.52 -20.23 -2.09
N ILE A 126 1.28 -21.54 -2.19
CA ILE A 126 1.33 -22.49 -1.07
C ILE A 126 2.71 -22.49 -0.40
N SER A 127 3.80 -22.50 -1.17
CA SER A 127 5.17 -22.47 -0.60
C SER A 127 5.51 -21.16 0.10
N THR A 128 4.91 -20.04 -0.34
CA THR A 128 5.09 -18.74 0.32
C THR A 128 4.35 -18.70 1.65
N LEU A 129 3.12 -19.22 1.68
CA LEU A 129 2.31 -19.33 2.90
C LEU A 129 2.94 -20.26 3.93
N GLU A 130 3.46 -21.41 3.52
CA GLU A 130 4.18 -22.32 4.41
C GLU A 130 5.44 -21.65 4.99
N ALA A 131 6.22 -20.93 4.17
CA ALA A 131 7.39 -20.20 4.65
C ALA A 131 7.02 -19.13 5.68
N ILE A 132 5.91 -18.42 5.47
CA ILE A 132 5.40 -17.42 6.41
C ILE A 132 4.91 -18.05 7.71
N ALA A 133 4.15 -19.15 7.63
CA ALA A 133 3.68 -19.86 8.80
C ALA A 133 4.84 -20.43 9.63
N GLU A 134 5.90 -20.92 8.98
CA GLU A 134 7.12 -21.35 9.67
C GLU A 134 7.88 -20.18 10.31
N ASN A 135 7.97 -19.04 9.64
CA ASN A 135 8.56 -17.82 10.20
C ASN A 135 7.74 -17.30 11.39
N ASP A 136 6.41 -17.39 11.32
CA ASP A 136 5.53 -17.01 12.42
C ASP A 136 5.76 -17.94 13.63
N LYS A 137 5.78 -19.27 13.45
CA LYS A 137 6.13 -20.21 14.53
C LYS A 137 7.47 -19.91 15.20
N ILE A 138 8.47 -19.49 14.41
CA ILE A 138 9.78 -19.08 14.90
C ILE A 138 9.66 -17.85 15.82
N ILE A 139 8.97 -16.81 15.35
CA ILE A 139 8.73 -15.59 16.11
C ILE A 139 8.03 -15.94 17.43
N GLY A 140 6.92 -16.67 17.34
CA GLY A 140 6.12 -17.09 18.50
C GLY A 140 6.93 -17.85 19.53
N ARG A 141 7.69 -18.89 19.11
CA ARG A 141 8.55 -19.68 20.01
C ARG A 141 9.58 -18.79 20.71
N LEU A 142 10.33 -17.98 19.94
CA LEU A 142 11.37 -17.12 20.52
C LEU A 142 10.78 -16.12 21.52
N THR A 143 9.66 -15.49 21.18
CA THR A 143 9.02 -14.53 22.08
C THR A 143 8.48 -15.20 23.34
N MET A 144 7.91 -16.40 23.22
CA MET A 144 7.38 -17.16 24.34
C MET A 144 8.50 -17.60 25.29
N ASP A 145 9.59 -18.16 24.76
CA ASP A 145 10.75 -18.59 25.56
C ASP A 145 11.35 -17.41 26.35
N LEU A 146 11.47 -16.23 25.72
CA LEU A 146 11.98 -15.03 26.40
C LEU A 146 11.02 -14.49 27.46
N GLN A 147 9.72 -14.57 27.21
CA GLN A 147 8.69 -14.20 28.19
C GLN A 147 8.67 -15.15 29.40
N GLU A 148 8.77 -16.46 29.17
CA GLU A 148 8.86 -17.48 30.23
C GLU A 148 10.12 -17.31 31.09
N GLN A 149 11.21 -16.84 30.50
CA GLN A 149 12.43 -16.47 31.21
C GLN A 149 12.33 -15.12 31.95
N GLY A 150 11.21 -14.41 31.85
CA GLY A 150 10.99 -13.12 32.51
C GLY A 150 11.82 -11.98 31.91
N ILE A 151 12.20 -12.08 30.64
CA ILE A 151 13.03 -11.10 29.96
C ILE A 151 12.14 -10.04 29.30
N ASN A 152 12.33 -8.77 29.67
CA ASN A 152 11.68 -7.66 28.99
C ASN A 152 12.43 -7.33 27.69
N PHE A 153 11.70 -7.29 26.58
CA PHE A 153 12.25 -6.97 25.27
C PHE A 153 11.31 -6.07 24.45
N SER A 154 11.90 -5.33 23.51
CA SER A 154 11.20 -4.65 22.42
C SER A 154 11.47 -5.39 21.11
N VAL A 155 10.52 -5.35 20.18
CA VAL A 155 10.61 -6.07 18.90
C VAL A 155 10.50 -5.10 17.74
N ILE A 156 11.37 -5.27 16.74
CA ILE A 156 11.25 -4.69 15.41
C ILE A 156 11.12 -5.85 14.43
N TYR A 157 10.06 -5.83 13.65
CA TYR A 157 9.83 -6.80 12.58
C TYR A 157 9.82 -6.07 11.24
N THR A 158 10.74 -6.43 10.34
CA THR A 158 10.96 -5.72 9.08
C THR A 158 11.62 -6.61 8.03
N ALA A 159 11.88 -6.06 6.84
CA ALA A 159 12.59 -6.74 5.77
C ALA A 159 13.67 -5.89 5.12
N VAL A 160 14.59 -6.57 4.45
CA VAL A 160 15.67 -5.93 3.68
C VAL A 160 15.11 -5.11 2.51
N ARG A 161 14.04 -5.59 1.87
CA ARG A 161 13.40 -4.92 0.74
C ARG A 161 11.88 -5.12 0.75
N PRO A 162 11.10 -4.28 0.05
CA PRO A 162 9.69 -4.53 -0.13
C PRO A 162 9.44 -5.77 -1.00
N SER A 163 8.42 -6.56 -0.68
CA SER A 163 7.96 -7.68 -1.53
C SER A 163 7.30 -7.18 -2.81
N ARG A 164 6.63 -6.03 -2.73
CA ARG A 164 5.96 -5.33 -3.82
C ARG A 164 6.51 -3.91 -3.89
N ILE A 165 7.13 -3.56 -5.01
CA ILE A 165 7.50 -2.17 -5.30
C ILE A 165 6.29 -1.57 -6.01
N SER A 166 5.64 -0.57 -5.40
CA SER A 166 4.63 0.22 -6.11
C SER A 166 5.33 0.91 -7.29
N ARG A 167 5.14 0.34 -8.48
CA ARG A 167 5.87 0.74 -9.69
C ARG A 167 5.17 1.93 -10.33
N ARG A 168 5.15 3.10 -9.69
CA ARG A 168 4.71 4.37 -10.34
C ARG A 168 5.44 5.59 -9.80
N THR A 169 6.71 5.72 -10.14
CA THR A 169 7.37 7.04 -10.25
C THR A 169 7.01 7.64 -11.60
N GLY A 170 5.93 8.42 -11.68
CA GLY A 170 5.56 9.15 -12.90
C GLY A 170 4.21 9.88 -12.86
N GLU A 171 3.25 9.44 -12.05
CA GLU A 171 1.89 9.99 -12.06
C GLU A 171 1.31 10.03 -10.64
N VAL A 172 1.90 10.89 -9.79
CA VAL A 172 1.55 11.01 -8.36
C VAL A 172 0.52 12.13 -8.12
N TRP A 173 -0.63 12.09 -8.80
CA TRP A 173 -1.70 13.04 -8.47
C TRP A 173 -3.10 12.44 -8.31
N GLU A 174 -3.44 11.29 -8.91
CA GLU A 174 -4.87 10.87 -8.95
C GLU A 174 -5.27 9.60 -8.20
N LEU A 175 -4.39 8.98 -7.42
CA LEU A 175 -4.75 7.78 -6.64
C LEU A 175 -5.00 8.09 -5.16
N ARG A 176 -5.89 9.06 -4.89
CA ARG A 176 -6.56 9.13 -3.58
C ARG A 176 -7.87 8.34 -3.65
N ARG A 177 -7.83 7.16 -3.01
CA ARG A 177 -8.90 6.17 -2.76
C ARG A 177 -9.11 5.13 -3.85
N GLN A 178 -8.30 4.08 -3.83
CA GLN A 178 -8.72 2.78 -4.35
C GLN A 178 -8.25 1.65 -3.42
N LEU A 179 -9.05 1.38 -2.39
CA LEU A 179 -9.06 0.07 -1.73
C LEU A 179 -10.13 -0.75 -2.46
N MET A 180 -9.76 -1.94 -2.96
CA MET A 180 -10.61 -2.86 -3.74
C MET A 180 -10.91 -2.43 -5.20
N ALA A 181 -9.98 -1.79 -5.90
CA ALA A 181 -10.07 -1.75 -7.36
C ALA A 181 -9.40 -3.01 -7.92
N THR A 182 -10.20 -3.95 -8.40
CA THR A 182 -9.74 -4.92 -9.39
C THR A 182 -9.31 -4.10 -10.61
N GLU A 183 -8.06 -4.24 -11.05
CA GLU A 183 -7.64 -3.75 -12.36
C GLU A 183 -8.37 -4.58 -13.42
N GLU A 184 -9.63 -4.25 -13.67
CA GLU A 184 -10.20 -4.53 -14.97
C GLU A 184 -9.41 -3.68 -15.94
N GLU A 185 -8.67 -4.34 -16.84
CA GLU A 185 -8.08 -3.71 -18.02
C GLU A 185 -9.20 -3.19 -18.93
N ASP A 186 -9.94 -2.19 -18.48
CA ASP A 186 -10.81 -1.38 -19.32
C ASP A 186 -9.88 -0.46 -20.12
N SER A 187 -9.34 -1.02 -21.19
CA SER A 187 -8.36 -0.47 -22.13
C SER A 187 -8.80 0.80 -22.88
N LEU A 188 -9.85 1.48 -22.42
CA LEU A 188 -10.37 2.71 -23.02
C LEU A 188 -10.78 3.71 -21.92
N SER A 189 -9.83 4.13 -21.09
CA SER A 189 -10.03 5.25 -20.17
C SER A 189 -9.76 6.56 -20.91
N TYR A 190 -10.81 7.17 -21.47
CA TYR A 190 -10.75 8.53 -21.99
C TYR A 190 -11.05 9.54 -20.87
N PRO A 191 -10.44 10.74 -20.89
CA PRO A 191 -10.67 11.74 -19.87
C PRO A 191 -12.13 12.28 -19.92
N PRO A 192 -12.66 12.78 -18.78
CA PRO A 192 -13.94 13.47 -18.77
C PRO A 192 -13.92 14.70 -19.68
N LEU A 193 -15.08 15.04 -20.24
CA LEU A 193 -15.29 16.30 -20.96
C LEU A 193 -15.29 17.45 -19.96
N ASN A 194 -14.47 18.47 -20.21
CA ASN A 194 -14.34 19.63 -19.35
C ASN A 194 -14.97 20.89 -19.96
N VAL A 195 -15.83 21.56 -19.21
CA VAL A 195 -16.34 22.89 -19.54
C VAL A 195 -15.73 23.90 -18.58
N THR A 196 -14.99 24.86 -19.13
CA THR A 196 -14.28 25.89 -18.36
C THR A 196 -14.94 27.24 -18.51
N THR A 197 -15.08 27.97 -17.41
CA THR A 197 -15.50 29.38 -17.41
C THR A 197 -14.32 30.22 -16.95
N GLY A 198 -13.63 30.85 -17.89
CA GLY A 198 -12.37 31.53 -17.59
C GLY A 198 -11.27 30.53 -17.28
N ASN A 199 -10.69 30.59 -16.08
CA ASN A 199 -9.58 29.74 -15.65
C ASN A 199 -10.02 28.53 -14.80
N ASP A 200 -11.30 28.46 -14.44
CA ASP A 200 -11.85 27.42 -13.57
C ASP A 200 -12.69 26.42 -14.37
N THR A 201 -12.56 25.14 -14.02
CA THR A 201 -13.41 24.09 -14.58
C THR A 201 -14.75 24.11 -13.85
N CYS A 202 -15.83 24.29 -14.58
CA CYS A 202 -17.18 24.38 -14.03
C CYS A 202 -17.94 23.05 -14.14
N ILE A 203 -17.92 22.40 -15.32
CA ILE A 203 -18.63 21.14 -15.55
C ILE A 203 -17.62 20.07 -15.95
N LEU A 204 -17.68 18.93 -15.25
CA LEU A 204 -17.00 17.71 -15.65
C LEU A 204 -18.05 16.67 -15.99
N PHE A 205 -18.04 16.20 -17.23
CA PHE A 205 -18.99 15.23 -17.73
C PHE A 205 -18.27 13.94 -18.15
N TYR A 206 -18.71 12.80 -17.62
CA TYR A 206 -18.13 11.49 -17.93
C TYR A 206 -19.21 10.42 -17.95
N VAL A 207 -19.21 9.60 -18.99
CA VAL A 207 -20.01 8.38 -19.06
C VAL A 207 -19.24 7.32 -19.85
N ARG A 208 -19.46 6.05 -19.52
CA ARG A 208 -18.83 4.91 -20.22
C ARG A 208 -19.43 4.64 -21.60
N ASN A 209 -20.71 4.94 -21.77
CA ASN A 209 -21.43 4.74 -23.04
C ASN A 209 -22.45 5.86 -23.18
N PHE A 210 -22.30 6.64 -24.25
CA PHE A 210 -23.15 7.78 -24.55
C PHE A 210 -23.87 7.55 -25.87
N SER A 211 -25.08 7.00 -25.77
CA SER A 211 -25.91 6.70 -26.93
C SER A 211 -27.29 7.30 -26.82
N LEU A 212 -27.85 7.74 -27.95
CA LEU A 212 -29.21 8.26 -28.05
C LEU A 212 -30.03 7.43 -29.03
N LYS A 213 -31.32 7.28 -28.70
CA LYS A 213 -32.28 6.60 -29.57
C LYS A 213 -33.38 7.58 -29.99
N ALA A 214 -33.45 7.88 -31.28
CA ALA A 214 -34.49 8.74 -31.86
C ALA A 214 -35.49 7.91 -32.68
N ASN A 215 -36.78 8.25 -32.60
CA ASN A 215 -37.89 7.65 -33.36
C ASN A 215 -37.89 6.10 -33.36
N ASN A 216 -37.56 5.49 -32.22
CA ASN A 216 -37.50 4.04 -31.99
C ASN A 216 -36.58 3.21 -32.91
N SER A 217 -35.85 3.82 -33.83
CA SER A 217 -35.12 3.11 -34.90
C SER A 217 -33.74 3.70 -35.21
N VAL A 218 -33.47 4.95 -34.85
CA VAL A 218 -32.16 5.57 -35.07
C VAL A 218 -31.36 5.50 -33.79
N PHE A 219 -30.29 4.68 -33.78
CA PHE A 219 -29.32 4.61 -32.70
C PHE A 219 -28.10 5.45 -33.06
N ILE A 220 -27.72 6.35 -32.16
CA ILE A 220 -26.63 7.30 -32.35
C ILE A 220 -25.66 7.09 -31.20
N ASP A 221 -24.48 6.54 -31.49
CA ASP A 221 -23.40 6.46 -30.50
C ASP A 221 -22.53 7.72 -30.61
N LEU A 222 -22.50 8.48 -29.53
CA LEU A 222 -21.76 9.74 -29.40
C LEU A 222 -20.48 9.57 -28.57
N THR A 223 -20.24 8.41 -27.96
CA THR A 223 -19.14 8.17 -27.00
C THR A 223 -17.78 8.60 -27.55
N ASN A 224 -17.45 8.12 -28.76
CA ASN A 224 -16.16 8.42 -29.41
C ASN A 224 -16.09 9.91 -29.84
N MET A 225 -17.21 10.49 -30.29
CA MET A 225 -17.28 11.90 -30.67
C MET A 225 -17.10 12.84 -29.47
N THR A 226 -17.66 12.49 -28.33
CA THR A 226 -17.64 13.32 -27.11
C THR A 226 -16.32 13.21 -26.36
N PHE A 227 -15.81 12.00 -26.12
CA PHE A 227 -14.71 11.82 -25.17
C PHE A 227 -13.35 11.50 -25.81
N VAL A 228 -13.34 10.88 -26.99
CA VAL A 228 -12.10 10.42 -27.61
C VAL A 228 -11.60 11.42 -28.65
N THR A 229 -12.46 11.80 -29.61
CA THR A 229 -12.12 12.79 -30.65
C THR A 229 -12.46 14.22 -30.25
N GLN A 230 -13.27 14.41 -29.20
CA GLN A 230 -13.71 15.71 -28.68
C GLN A 230 -14.26 16.65 -29.77
N ASN A 231 -14.95 16.09 -30.78
CA ASN A 231 -15.52 16.84 -31.89
C ASN A 231 -16.94 17.36 -31.57
N VAL A 232 -17.15 17.77 -30.32
CA VAL A 232 -18.40 18.29 -29.78
C VAL A 232 -18.24 19.78 -29.48
N ASP A 233 -19.19 20.58 -29.92
CA ASP A 233 -19.23 22.01 -29.61
C ASP A 233 -19.95 22.22 -28.28
N ILE A 234 -19.23 22.83 -27.33
CA ILE A 234 -19.68 23.10 -25.96
C ILE A 234 -19.86 24.59 -25.68
N SER A 235 -19.73 25.46 -26.69
CA SER A 235 -19.70 26.92 -26.49
C SER A 235 -21.00 27.51 -25.92
N SER A 236 -22.11 26.79 -26.08
CA SER A 236 -23.45 27.13 -25.56
C SER A 236 -23.69 26.64 -24.13
N SER A 237 -22.68 26.09 -23.48
CA SER A 237 -22.75 25.72 -22.06
C SER A 237 -22.65 26.95 -21.18
N GLU A 238 -23.52 27.04 -20.18
CA GLU A 238 -23.61 28.18 -19.27
C GLU A 238 -23.31 27.75 -17.85
N CYS A 239 -22.49 28.54 -17.18
CA CYS A 239 -22.10 28.33 -15.80
C CYS A 239 -22.30 29.63 -15.04
N SER A 240 -23.20 29.60 -14.06
CA SER A 240 -23.46 30.71 -13.14
C SER A 240 -23.54 30.18 -11.71
N ASP A 241 -23.50 31.08 -10.73
CA ASP A 241 -23.61 30.72 -9.31
C ASP A 241 -24.96 30.09 -8.93
N ILE A 242 -25.97 30.25 -9.79
CA ILE A 242 -27.36 29.81 -9.53
C ILE A 242 -27.78 28.64 -10.42
N ASN A 243 -27.36 28.61 -11.68
CA ASN A 243 -27.74 27.62 -12.68
C ASN A 243 -26.53 27.22 -13.55
N THR A 244 -26.43 25.94 -13.84
CA THR A 244 -25.43 25.38 -14.74
C THR A 244 -26.12 24.53 -15.81
N THR A 245 -25.81 24.77 -17.09
CA THR A 245 -26.39 24.06 -18.22
C THR A 245 -25.28 23.59 -19.16
N LEU A 246 -25.23 22.28 -19.42
CA LEU A 246 -24.29 21.68 -20.36
C LEU A 246 -24.95 21.56 -21.72
N SER A 247 -24.49 22.32 -22.72
CA SER A 247 -24.96 22.18 -24.09
C SER A 247 -23.91 21.46 -24.92
N LEU A 248 -24.31 20.33 -25.54
CA LEU A 248 -23.48 19.50 -26.41
C LEU A 248 -24.06 19.55 -27.82
N LYS A 249 -23.32 20.15 -28.75
CA LYS A 249 -23.75 20.29 -30.14
C LYS A 249 -22.87 19.47 -31.08
N TYR A 250 -23.50 18.63 -31.87
CA TYR A 250 -22.86 17.72 -32.83
C TYR A 250 -23.27 18.10 -34.25
N THR A 251 -22.28 18.26 -35.13
CA THR A 251 -22.51 18.45 -36.58
C THR A 251 -22.42 17.12 -37.30
N LYS A 252 -23.46 16.75 -38.05
CA LYS A 252 -23.55 15.49 -38.82
C LYS A 252 -23.20 14.24 -37.99
N PRO A 253 -23.85 13.99 -36.84
CA PRO A 253 -23.52 12.84 -35.98
C PRO A 253 -23.78 11.49 -36.64
N VAL A 254 -24.80 11.40 -37.50
CA VAL A 254 -25.12 10.21 -38.31
C VAL A 254 -25.71 10.62 -39.65
N ASN A 255 -25.68 9.72 -40.64
CA ASN A 255 -26.31 9.91 -41.93
C ASN A 255 -27.81 10.22 -41.76
N GLY A 256 -28.23 11.39 -42.25
CA GLY A 256 -29.62 11.86 -42.18
C GLY A 256 -29.91 12.86 -41.05
N ILE A 257 -28.98 13.11 -40.13
CA ILE A 257 -29.11 14.18 -39.13
C ILE A 257 -28.02 15.22 -39.39
N SER A 258 -28.42 16.44 -39.75
CA SER A 258 -27.47 17.54 -40.04
C SER A 258 -26.86 18.14 -38.77
N SER A 259 -27.64 18.21 -37.69
CA SER A 259 -27.23 18.78 -36.40
C SER A 259 -28.03 18.16 -35.27
N LEU A 260 -27.39 17.92 -34.13
CA LEU A 260 -28.00 17.46 -32.89
C LEU A 260 -27.48 18.32 -31.75
N GLU A 261 -28.38 18.89 -30.95
CA GLU A 261 -28.03 19.63 -29.74
C GLU A 261 -28.72 18.99 -28.54
N ILE A 262 -27.97 18.81 -27.46
CA ILE A 262 -28.42 18.26 -26.19
C ILE A 262 -28.13 19.35 -25.15
N ARG A 263 -29.13 19.74 -24.35
CA ARG A 263 -29.01 20.74 -23.29
C ARG A 263 -29.54 20.18 -21.97
#